data_AF-A0A1Q3AQW7-F1
#
_entry.id   AF-A0A1Q3AQW7-F1
#
_cell.length_a   1.000
_cell.length_b   1.000
_cell.length_c   1.000
_cell.angle_alpha   90.00
_cell.angle_beta   90.00
_cell.angle_gamma   90.00
#
_symmetry.space_group_name_H-M   'P 1'
#
loop_
_entity.id
_entity.type
_entity.pdbx_description
1 polymer ?
#
loop_
_entity_poly.entity_id
_entity_poly.type
_entity_poly.pdbx_seq_one_letter_code
_entity_poly.pdbx_strand_id
1 'polypeptide(L)'
;FINLIERITYQKWHVNIVITIQDSFNLQTIVLVDSGAETNCIQEELIPTKFFEKTEQKLSTANGENLRAKFKISDVHICNEGIYIKQSFILVKDNLGIGIILGQPFLEVIKPFKVTNEGITTKLIQQKIRFTFNKNSITKEVNLLKTLSIFKEHSINLIRTKEKYLSNKKFEQHLPASQIKQIKEKINPLRNNIINNFCSDLSDAFWHRKRLMMSLPYE
;
A
#
# COMPACT_ATOMS: atom_id res chain seq x y z
N PHE A 1 15.09 -4.40 -12.19
CA PHE A 1 13.92 -3.51 -12.04
C PHE A 1 14.25 -2.28 -11.20
N ILE A 2 14.73 -2.40 -9.94
CA ILE A 2 15.09 -1.24 -9.10
C ILE A 2 16.15 -0.33 -9.74
N ASN A 3 17.13 -0.90 -10.46
CA ASN A 3 18.19 -0.12 -11.12
C ASN A 3 17.68 0.82 -12.25
N LEU A 4 16.44 0.66 -12.74
CA LEU A 4 15.82 1.52 -13.76
C LEU A 4 14.99 2.66 -13.20
N ILE A 5 14.65 2.62 -11.91
CA ILE A 5 13.82 3.65 -11.27
C ILE A 5 14.73 4.74 -10.75
N GLU A 6 14.80 5.86 -11.46
CA GLU A 6 15.65 6.99 -11.06
C GLU A 6 14.97 7.88 -10.02
N ARG A 7 13.64 8.03 -10.15
CA ARG A 7 12.81 8.91 -9.34
C ARG A 7 11.50 8.21 -9.00
N ILE A 8 11.07 8.34 -7.75
CA ILE A 8 9.73 7.97 -7.31
C ILE A 8 9.02 9.27 -6.95
N THR A 9 7.88 9.50 -7.61
CA THR A 9 6.99 10.61 -7.28
C THR A 9 5.88 10.08 -6.40
N TYR A 10 5.81 10.58 -5.17
CA TYR A 10 4.75 10.26 -4.22
C TYR A 10 3.77 11.43 -4.16
N GLN A 11 2.50 11.15 -4.40
CA GLN A 11 1.41 12.12 -4.37
C GLN A 11 0.28 11.56 -3.50
N LYS A 12 -0.03 12.22 -2.37
CA LYS A 12 -1.27 11.92 -1.63
C LYS A 12 -2.43 12.54 -2.42
N TRP A 13 -3.43 11.74 -2.78
CA TRP A 13 -4.58 12.21 -3.57
C TRP A 13 -5.63 12.87 -2.67
N HIS A 14 -5.21 13.90 -1.96
CA HIS A 14 -6.12 14.73 -1.17
C HIS A 14 -6.78 15.75 -2.07
N VAL A 15 -8.11 15.69 -2.17
CA VAL A 15 -8.91 16.55 -3.04
C VAL A 15 -9.98 17.24 -2.21
N ASN A 16 -10.26 18.51 -2.51
CA ASN A 16 -11.41 19.21 -1.93
C ASN A 16 -12.67 18.83 -2.71
N ILE A 17 -13.71 18.39 -2.00
CA ILE A 17 -15.01 18.09 -2.59
C ILE A 17 -16.13 18.68 -1.74
N VAL A 18 -17.29 18.81 -2.34
CA VAL A 18 -18.55 19.00 -1.61
C VAL A 18 -19.32 17.69 -1.67
N ILE A 19 -19.77 17.20 -0.52
CA ILE A 19 -20.72 16.09 -0.45
C ILE A 19 -22.10 16.61 -0.08
N THR A 20 -23.13 16.07 -0.75
CA THR A 20 -24.53 16.39 -0.48
C THR A 20 -25.31 15.12 -0.15
N ILE A 21 -26.14 15.15 0.90
CA ILE A 21 -26.96 14.03 1.33
C ILE A 21 -28.43 14.47 1.36
N GLN A 22 -29.28 13.77 0.60
CA GLN A 22 -30.72 14.01 0.49
C GLN A 22 -31.07 15.51 0.32
N ASP A 23 -30.25 16.25 -0.43
CA ASP A 23 -30.33 17.71 -0.67
C ASP A 23 -30.43 18.62 0.57
N SER A 24 -30.33 18.04 1.78
CA SER A 24 -30.57 18.72 3.05
C SER A 24 -29.32 18.93 3.88
N PHE A 25 -28.25 18.20 3.56
CA PHE A 25 -26.96 18.33 4.21
C PHE A 25 -25.87 18.49 3.16
N ASN A 26 -25.03 19.51 3.34
CA ASN A 26 -23.88 19.80 2.49
C ASN A 26 -22.64 19.91 3.37
N LEU A 27 -21.57 19.22 2.98
CA LEU A 27 -20.28 19.29 3.67
C LEU A 27 -19.17 19.51 2.63
N GLN A 28 -18.50 20.64 2.72
CA GLN A 28 -17.26 20.89 2.00
C GLN A 28 -16.08 20.39 2.84
N THR A 29 -15.26 19.49 2.29
CA THR A 29 -14.17 18.87 3.04
C THR A 29 -13.06 18.35 2.14
N ILE A 30 -11.93 18.00 2.75
CA ILE A 30 -10.81 17.34 2.09
C ILE A 30 -10.99 15.84 2.25
N VAL A 31 -10.86 15.09 1.16
CA VAL A 31 -10.97 13.63 1.16
C VAL A 31 -9.73 13.00 0.57
N LEU A 32 -9.43 11.78 1.01
CA LEU A 32 -8.37 10.96 0.41
C LEU A 32 -8.98 10.06 -0.66
N VAL A 33 -8.47 10.13 -1.89
CA VAL A 33 -8.75 9.12 -2.91
C VAL A 33 -7.72 7.99 -2.76
N ASP A 34 -8.18 6.78 -2.43
CA ASP A 34 -7.31 5.64 -2.15
C ASP A 34 -7.70 4.42 -2.99
N SER A 35 -6.85 4.05 -3.94
CA SER A 35 -7.04 2.83 -4.73
C SER A 35 -6.80 1.55 -3.92
N GLY A 36 -6.18 1.64 -2.74
CA GLY A 36 -6.06 0.53 -1.80
C GLY A 36 -7.35 0.24 -1.01
N ALA A 37 -8.29 1.19 -0.97
CA ALA A 37 -9.54 1.05 -0.23
C ALA A 37 -10.62 0.35 -1.07
N GLU A 38 -11.12 -0.79 -0.59
CA GLU A 38 -12.18 -1.57 -1.25
C GLU A 38 -13.52 -0.84 -1.30
N THR A 39 -13.79 0.02 -0.31
CA THR A 39 -15.06 0.74 -0.17
C THR A 39 -14.81 2.22 0.12
N ASN A 40 -15.75 3.10 -0.24
CA ASN A 40 -15.74 4.45 0.31
C ASN A 40 -16.12 4.40 1.80
N CYS A 41 -15.46 5.20 2.62
CA CYS A 41 -15.79 5.31 4.03
C CYS A 41 -15.79 6.75 4.53
N ILE A 42 -16.58 6.98 5.58
CA ILE A 42 -16.73 8.28 6.22
C ILE A 42 -16.85 8.08 7.73
N GLN A 43 -16.24 8.97 8.50
CA GLN A 43 -16.38 8.95 9.96
C GLN A 43 -17.81 9.27 10.37
N GLU A 44 -18.33 8.50 11.33
CA GLU A 44 -19.67 8.68 11.88
C GLU A 44 -19.91 10.13 12.37
N GLU A 45 -18.91 10.75 12.99
CA GLU A 45 -19.02 12.09 13.58
C GLU A 45 -19.24 13.22 12.56
N LEU A 46 -18.92 12.98 11.28
CA LEU A 46 -19.06 13.99 10.23
C LEU A 46 -20.50 14.12 9.71
N ILE A 47 -21.34 13.11 9.93
CA ILE A 47 -22.67 12.99 9.33
C ILE A 47 -23.75 12.90 10.41
N PRO A 48 -24.85 13.66 10.29
CA PRO A 48 -25.99 13.52 11.19
C PRO A 48 -26.57 12.09 11.19
N THR A 49 -26.83 11.55 12.37
CA THR A 49 -27.32 10.16 12.57
C THR A 49 -28.64 9.87 11.87
N LYS A 50 -29.45 10.90 11.57
CA LYS A 50 -30.71 10.77 10.81
C LYS A 50 -30.54 10.14 9.43
N PHE A 51 -29.33 10.19 8.86
CA PHE A 51 -29.03 9.62 7.54
C PHE A 51 -28.56 8.16 7.61
N PHE A 52 -28.34 7.60 8.81
CA PHE A 52 -27.67 6.32 8.95
C PHE A 52 -28.61 5.16 8.59
N GLU A 53 -28.14 4.28 7.72
CA GLU A 53 -28.80 3.02 7.37
C GLU A 53 -28.03 1.86 8.00
N LYS A 54 -28.72 0.89 8.62
CA LYS A 54 -28.04 -0.29 9.18
C LYS A 54 -27.42 -1.14 8.07
N THR A 55 -26.25 -1.73 8.35
CA THR A 55 -25.57 -2.69 7.47
C THR A 55 -24.84 -3.74 8.28
N GLU A 56 -24.53 -4.87 7.65
CA GLU A 56 -23.67 -5.94 8.20
C GLU A 56 -22.40 -6.15 7.38
N GLN A 57 -22.07 -5.19 6.52
CA GLN A 57 -20.91 -5.27 5.64
C GLN A 57 -19.61 -5.36 6.45
N LYS A 58 -18.71 -6.25 6.01
CA LYS A 58 -17.37 -6.38 6.58
C LYS A 58 -16.39 -5.53 5.78
N LEU A 59 -15.51 -4.84 6.50
CA LEU A 59 -14.40 -4.09 5.96
C LEU A 59 -13.11 -4.82 6.32
N SER A 60 -12.23 -5.03 5.35
CA SER A 60 -10.86 -5.49 5.62
C SER A 60 -9.96 -4.27 5.81
N THR A 61 -9.29 -4.17 6.96
CA THR A 61 -8.29 -3.12 7.19
C THR A 61 -6.94 -3.50 6.60
N ALA A 62 -6.04 -2.52 6.45
CA ALA A 62 -4.66 -2.77 6.03
C ALA A 62 -3.90 -3.76 6.94
N ASN A 63 -4.34 -3.93 8.18
CA ASN A 63 -3.76 -4.86 9.15
C ASN A 63 -4.31 -6.28 9.02
N GLY A 64 -5.24 -6.51 8.08
CA GLY A 64 -5.91 -7.79 7.86
C GLY A 64 -7.02 -8.08 8.88
N GLU A 65 -7.39 -7.10 9.70
CA GLU A 65 -8.52 -7.22 10.61
C GLU A 65 -9.84 -6.96 9.88
N ASN A 66 -10.86 -7.75 10.22
CA ASN A 66 -12.20 -7.56 9.67
C ASN A 66 -13.03 -6.72 10.64
N LEU A 67 -13.32 -5.48 10.27
CA LEU A 67 -14.25 -4.62 10.99
C LEU A 67 -15.67 -4.85 10.45
N ARG A 68 -16.63 -5.12 11.33
CA ARG A 68 -18.04 -5.10 10.96
C ARG A 68 -18.55 -3.67 11.01
N ALA A 69 -18.86 -3.11 9.85
CA ALA A 69 -19.55 -1.85 9.78
C ALA A 69 -20.99 -2.01 10.26
N LYS A 70 -21.45 -1.09 11.11
CA LYS A 70 -22.81 -1.10 11.65
C LYS A 70 -23.76 -0.27 10.81
N PHE A 71 -23.23 0.74 10.15
CA PHE A 71 -24.01 1.71 9.40
C PHE A 71 -23.38 2.06 8.05
N LYS A 72 -24.22 2.51 7.13
CA LYS A 72 -23.87 3.04 5.82
C LYS A 72 -24.74 4.24 5.50
N ILE A 73 -24.39 4.93 4.43
CA ILE A 73 -25.24 5.94 3.77
C ILE A 73 -25.22 5.63 2.26
N SER A 74 -26.39 5.43 1.67
CA SER A 74 -26.48 4.93 0.28
C SER A 74 -26.64 6.02 -0.77
N ASP A 75 -27.08 7.22 -0.38
CA ASP A 75 -27.43 8.31 -1.30
C ASP A 75 -26.63 9.59 -1.00
N VAL A 76 -25.35 9.54 -1.30
CA VAL A 76 -24.42 10.67 -1.17
C VAL A 76 -23.99 11.11 -2.56
N HIS A 77 -24.08 12.40 -2.84
CA HIS A 77 -23.60 12.99 -4.08
C HIS A 77 -22.28 13.70 -3.83
N ILE A 78 -21.23 13.31 -4.55
CA ILE A 78 -19.97 14.05 -4.62
C ILE A 78 -20.10 15.09 -5.73
N CYS A 79 -20.00 16.35 -5.39
CA CYS A 79 -20.24 17.48 -6.27
C CYS A 79 -18.92 18.07 -6.73
N ASN A 80 -18.71 18.16 -8.04
CA ASN A 80 -17.56 18.83 -8.63
C ASN A 80 -17.92 19.46 -9.98
N GLU A 81 -17.60 20.75 -10.18
CA GLU A 81 -17.81 21.48 -11.44
C GLU A 81 -19.24 21.32 -12.03
N GLY A 82 -20.26 21.28 -11.16
CA GLY A 82 -21.67 21.12 -11.54
C GLY A 82 -22.11 19.67 -11.81
N ILE A 83 -21.21 18.70 -11.67
CA ILE A 83 -21.50 17.27 -11.81
C ILE A 83 -21.67 16.64 -10.43
N TYR A 84 -22.73 15.82 -10.31
CA TYR A 84 -23.08 15.09 -9.10
C TYR A 84 -22.81 13.60 -9.32
N ILE A 85 -21.86 13.04 -8.56
CA ILE A 85 -21.49 11.64 -8.64
C ILE A 85 -22.10 10.92 -7.44
N LYS A 86 -23.14 10.13 -7.69
CA LYS A 86 -23.78 9.32 -6.64
C LYS A 86 -22.83 8.24 -6.15
N GLN A 87 -22.71 8.11 -4.84
CA GLN A 87 -21.87 7.15 -4.13
C GLN A 87 -22.56 6.66 -2.86
N SER A 88 -22.12 5.49 -2.40
CA SER A 88 -22.45 4.99 -1.07
C SER A 88 -21.18 4.97 -0.21
N PHE A 89 -21.35 5.13 1.09
CA PHE A 89 -20.26 5.12 2.06
C PHE A 89 -20.59 4.22 3.23
N ILE A 90 -19.56 3.54 3.71
CA ILE A 90 -19.61 2.83 4.98
C ILE A 90 -19.21 3.78 6.11
N LEU A 91 -19.98 3.76 7.19
CA LEU A 91 -19.68 4.57 8.36
C LEU A 91 -18.70 3.85 9.28
N VAL A 92 -17.67 4.57 9.70
CA VAL A 92 -16.64 4.07 10.62
C VAL A 92 -16.57 4.91 11.89
N LYS A 93 -16.39 4.23 13.03
CA LYS A 93 -16.21 4.89 14.34
C LYS A 93 -14.77 5.34 14.56
N ASP A 94 -13.82 4.54 14.09
CA ASP A 94 -12.41 4.77 14.38
C ASP A 94 -11.90 6.04 13.70
N ASN A 95 -10.86 6.63 14.28
CA ASN A 95 -10.28 7.83 13.73
C ASN A 95 -9.54 7.55 12.42
N LEU A 96 -10.10 7.99 11.27
CA LEU A 96 -9.45 7.88 9.96
C LEU A 96 -8.35 8.93 9.75
N GLY A 97 -8.26 9.94 10.61
CA GLY A 97 -7.37 11.10 10.45
C GLY A 97 -7.88 12.10 9.40
N ILE A 98 -8.14 11.66 8.17
CA ILE A 98 -8.65 12.49 7.06
C ILE A 98 -10.19 12.58 7.02
N GLY A 99 -10.87 11.70 7.76
CA GLY A 99 -12.33 11.70 7.90
C GLY A 99 -13.12 11.02 6.78
N ILE A 100 -12.70 11.17 5.52
CA ILE A 100 -13.37 10.54 4.37
C ILE A 100 -12.36 9.93 3.41
N ILE A 101 -12.61 8.69 2.99
CA ILE A 101 -11.84 7.99 1.97
C ILE A 101 -12.76 7.62 0.80
N LEU A 102 -12.35 7.99 -0.40
CA LEU A 102 -12.95 7.56 -1.67
C LEU A 102 -12.15 6.37 -2.21
N GLY A 103 -12.78 5.19 -2.15
CA GLY A 103 -12.17 3.92 -2.53
C GLY A 103 -12.45 3.52 -3.98
N GLN A 104 -12.37 2.22 -4.23
CA GLN A 104 -12.66 1.61 -5.53
C GLN A 104 -14.02 2.00 -6.13
N PRO A 105 -15.14 2.07 -5.37
CA PRO A 105 -16.44 2.41 -5.96
C PRO A 105 -16.45 3.80 -6.62
N PHE A 106 -15.79 4.78 -6.00
CA PHE A 106 -15.62 6.10 -6.61
C PHE A 106 -14.73 6.03 -7.86
N LEU A 107 -13.58 5.35 -7.77
CA LEU A 107 -12.63 5.21 -8.87
C LEU A 107 -13.24 4.51 -10.09
N GLU A 108 -14.11 3.52 -9.89
CA GLU A 108 -14.81 2.82 -10.96
C GLU A 108 -15.77 3.74 -11.71
N VAL A 109 -16.51 4.60 -10.99
CA VAL A 109 -17.44 5.54 -11.61
C VAL A 109 -16.71 6.62 -12.42
N ILE A 110 -15.53 7.05 -11.98
CA ILE A 110 -14.75 8.08 -12.70
C ILE A 110 -13.86 7.51 -13.81
N LYS A 111 -13.90 6.20 -14.10
CA LYS A 111 -13.12 5.62 -15.21
C LYS A 111 -13.72 6.01 -16.56
N PRO A 112 -12.88 6.27 -17.59
CA PRO A 112 -11.42 6.36 -17.52
C PRO A 112 -10.96 7.69 -16.91
N PHE A 113 -9.93 7.65 -16.06
CA PHE A 113 -9.29 8.85 -15.50
C PHE A 113 -7.78 8.84 -15.74
N LYS A 114 -7.18 10.04 -15.72
CA LYS A 114 -5.73 10.25 -15.76
C LYS A 114 -5.31 10.99 -14.50
N VAL A 115 -4.17 10.60 -13.95
CA VAL A 115 -3.58 11.24 -12.78
C VAL A 115 -2.38 12.06 -13.24
N THR A 116 -2.34 13.32 -12.86
CA THR A 116 -1.20 14.22 -13.06
C THR A 116 -0.66 14.68 -11.70
N ASN A 117 0.43 15.44 -11.68
CA ASN A 117 0.95 16.01 -10.43
C ASN A 117 -0.01 17.02 -9.79
N GLU A 118 -0.99 17.52 -10.55
CA GLU A 118 -1.90 18.55 -10.09
C GLU A 118 -3.30 18.02 -9.75
N GLY A 119 -3.64 16.79 -10.12
CA GLY A 119 -4.97 16.25 -9.87
C GLY A 119 -5.35 15.01 -10.68
N ILE A 120 -6.58 14.57 -10.49
CA ILE A 120 -7.24 13.51 -11.26
C ILE A 120 -8.13 14.18 -12.30
N THR A 121 -8.00 13.79 -13.56
CA THR A 121 -8.84 14.27 -14.66
C THR A 121 -9.64 13.12 -15.24
N THR A 122 -10.94 13.32 -15.45
CA THR A 122 -11.84 12.34 -16.04
C THR A 122 -12.78 13.02 -17.03
N LYS A 123 -13.44 12.24 -17.89
CA LYS A 123 -14.51 12.72 -18.77
C LYS A 123 -15.81 12.02 -18.39
N LEU A 124 -16.73 12.75 -17.76
CA LEU A 124 -18.08 12.27 -17.43
C LEU A 124 -19.09 13.11 -18.19
N ILE A 125 -20.13 12.48 -18.76
CA ILE A 125 -21.21 13.16 -19.49
C ILE A 125 -20.65 14.13 -20.55
N GLN A 126 -19.61 13.70 -21.26
CA GLN A 126 -18.87 14.49 -22.25
C GLN A 126 -18.15 15.75 -21.72
N GLN A 127 -18.29 16.10 -20.44
CA GLN A 127 -17.58 17.16 -19.76
C GLN A 127 -16.27 16.64 -19.17
N LYS A 128 -15.19 17.40 -19.33
CA LYS A 128 -13.92 17.11 -18.66
C LYS A 128 -13.99 17.68 -17.24
N ILE A 129 -13.80 16.83 -16.25
CA ILE A 129 -13.79 17.20 -14.83
C ILE A 129 -12.38 17.06 -14.29
N ARG A 130 -12.02 17.95 -13.37
CA ARG A 130 -10.75 17.87 -12.63
C ARG A 130 -10.97 17.85 -11.12
N PHE A 131 -10.36 16.88 -10.44
CA PHE A 131 -10.19 16.86 -8.99
C PHE A 131 -8.76 17.32 -8.67
N THR A 132 -8.62 18.56 -8.19
CA THR A 132 -7.31 19.16 -7.94
C THR A 132 -6.72 18.68 -6.62
N PHE A 133 -5.44 18.32 -6.62
CA PHE A 133 -4.74 17.92 -5.41
C PHE A 133 -4.36 19.12 -4.54
N ASN A 134 -4.57 18.99 -3.22
CA ASN A 134 -4.27 20.06 -2.27
C ASN A 134 -2.79 20.22 -1.96
N LYS A 135 -1.99 19.16 -2.16
CA LYS A 135 -0.54 19.18 -1.96
C LYS A 135 0.16 18.82 -3.26
N ASN A 136 1.31 19.42 -3.50
CA ASN A 136 2.16 19.07 -4.64
C ASN A 136 2.84 17.72 -4.44
N SER A 137 3.22 17.10 -5.55
CA SER A 137 3.88 15.81 -5.54
C SER A 137 5.29 15.91 -5.00
N ILE A 138 5.66 15.01 -4.08
CA ILE A 138 7.03 14.92 -3.57
C ILE A 138 7.78 13.94 -4.46
N THR A 139 8.79 14.43 -5.18
CA THR A 139 9.69 13.56 -5.94
C THR A 139 10.92 13.28 -5.09
N LYS A 140 11.17 12.00 -4.78
CA LYS A 140 12.40 11.58 -4.08
C LYS A 140 13.32 10.86 -5.06
N GLU A 141 14.59 11.23 -5.04
CA GLU A 141 15.64 10.52 -5.77
C GLU A 141 15.94 9.19 -5.08
N VAL A 142 16.02 8.14 -5.89
CA VAL A 142 16.07 6.74 -5.42
C VAL A 142 17.50 6.30 -5.13
N ASN A 143 18.46 7.24 -5.05
CA ASN A 143 19.90 6.97 -4.99
C ASN A 143 20.27 5.96 -3.90
N LEU A 144 19.65 6.02 -2.72
CA LEU A 144 19.92 5.07 -1.63
C LEU A 144 19.46 3.64 -1.97
N LEU A 145 18.29 3.48 -2.60
CA LEU A 145 17.80 2.17 -3.04
C LEU A 145 18.60 1.62 -4.22
N LYS A 146 19.09 2.48 -5.12
CA LYS A 146 20.05 2.09 -6.17
C LYS A 146 21.34 1.56 -5.56
N THR A 147 21.93 2.26 -4.59
CA THR A 147 23.16 1.82 -3.90
C THR A 147 22.97 0.50 -3.17
N LEU A 148 21.86 0.32 -2.44
CA LEU A 148 21.53 -0.94 -1.77
C LEU A 148 21.32 -2.09 -2.76
N SER A 149 20.71 -1.82 -3.92
CA SER A 149 20.52 -2.79 -5.00
C SER A 149 21.86 -3.25 -5.60
N ILE A 150 22.76 -2.31 -5.91
CA ILE A 150 24.13 -2.59 -6.39
C ILE A 150 24.90 -3.42 -5.38
N PHE A 151 24.86 -3.03 -4.09
CA PHE A 151 25.54 -3.76 -3.03
C PHE A 151 25.02 -5.21 -2.89
N LYS A 152 23.71 -5.40 -3.00
CA LYS A 152 23.08 -6.72 -2.99
C LYS A 152 23.54 -7.57 -4.20
N GLU A 153 23.57 -6.99 -5.39
CA GLU A 153 24.00 -7.67 -6.61
C GLU A 153 25.48 -8.09 -6.54
N HIS A 154 26.35 -7.19 -6.07
CA HIS A 154 27.75 -7.51 -5.78
C HIS A 154 27.90 -8.66 -4.79
N SER A 155 27.12 -8.63 -3.70
CA SER A 155 27.15 -9.67 -2.67
C SER A 155 26.73 -11.04 -3.22
N ILE A 156 25.66 -11.08 -4.02
CA ILE A 156 25.19 -12.30 -4.69
C ILE A 156 26.25 -12.84 -5.66
N ASN A 157 26.88 -11.97 -6.45
CA ASN A 157 27.91 -12.37 -7.40
C ASN A 157 29.15 -12.93 -6.68
N LEU A 158 29.54 -12.34 -5.55
CA LEU A 158 30.62 -12.87 -4.71
C LEU A 158 30.28 -14.26 -4.17
N ILE A 159 29.05 -14.47 -3.68
CA ILE A 159 28.58 -15.79 -3.20
C ILE A 159 28.63 -16.81 -4.34
N ARG A 160 28.04 -16.49 -5.49
CA ARG A 160 28.02 -17.37 -6.67
C ARG A 160 29.43 -17.73 -7.14
N THR A 161 30.37 -16.78 -7.07
CA THR A 161 31.78 -17.02 -7.41
C THR A 161 32.45 -17.97 -6.42
N LYS A 162 32.20 -17.80 -5.12
CA LYS A 162 32.71 -18.71 -4.08
C LYS A 162 32.09 -20.10 -4.18
N GLU A 163 30.79 -20.20 -4.48
CA GLU A 163 30.11 -21.48 -4.74
C GLU A 163 30.70 -22.19 -5.97
N LYS A 164 30.96 -21.46 -7.06
CA LYS A 164 31.63 -22.01 -8.25
C LYS A 164 33.05 -22.47 -7.94
N TYR A 165 33.80 -21.72 -7.14
CA TYR A 165 35.14 -22.12 -6.70
C TYR A 165 35.09 -23.36 -5.80
N LEU A 166 34.15 -23.43 -4.86
CA LEU A 166 33.96 -24.58 -3.96
C LEU A 166 33.53 -25.84 -4.72
N SER A 167 32.64 -25.71 -5.70
CA SER A 167 32.20 -26.83 -6.55
C SER A 167 33.29 -27.31 -7.50
N ASN A 168 34.16 -26.41 -7.99
CA ASN A 168 35.30 -26.77 -8.83
C ASN A 168 36.47 -27.40 -8.06
N LYS A 169 36.62 -27.09 -6.77
CA LYS A 169 37.50 -27.88 -5.90
C LYS A 169 36.83 -29.23 -5.64
N LYS A 170 37.30 -30.27 -6.35
CA LYS A 170 37.01 -31.68 -6.04
C LYS A 170 37.53 -32.03 -4.63
N PHE A 171 36.82 -31.58 -3.59
CA PHE A 171 37.08 -32.01 -2.21
C PHE A 171 36.72 -33.49 -2.01
N GLU A 172 35.90 -34.06 -2.89
CA GLU A 172 35.45 -35.45 -2.79
C GLU A 172 36.54 -36.48 -3.11
N GLN A 173 37.67 -36.10 -3.73
CA GLN A 173 38.71 -37.07 -4.10
C GLN A 173 39.84 -37.23 -3.08
N HIS A 174 39.92 -36.42 -2.02
CA HIS A 174 41.06 -36.44 -1.09
C HIS A 174 40.72 -36.47 0.41
N LEU A 175 39.44 -36.47 0.81
CA LEU A 175 39.07 -36.46 2.22
C LEU A 175 38.40 -37.78 2.65
N PRO A 176 38.93 -38.50 3.66
CA PRO A 176 38.31 -39.72 4.16
C PRO A 176 36.85 -39.47 4.58
N ALA A 177 35.95 -40.42 4.30
CA ALA A 177 34.51 -40.29 4.60
C ALA A 177 34.21 -39.91 6.07
N SER A 178 35.10 -40.26 7.01
CA SER A 178 35.05 -39.87 8.41
C SER A 178 35.21 -38.37 8.64
N GLN A 179 36.07 -37.69 7.89
CA GLN A 179 36.26 -36.24 7.99
C GLN A 179 35.11 -35.48 7.34
N ILE A 180 34.54 -35.99 6.24
CA ILE A 180 33.33 -35.41 5.62
C ILE A 180 32.15 -35.46 6.59
N LYS A 181 32.00 -36.55 7.35
CA LYS A 181 30.97 -36.69 8.38
C LYS A 181 31.15 -35.63 9.49
N GLN A 182 32.37 -35.46 10.01
CA GLN A 182 32.66 -34.44 11.03
C GLN A 182 32.43 -33.00 10.53
N ILE A 183 32.74 -32.72 9.26
CA ILE A 183 32.48 -31.40 8.66
C ILE A 183 30.99 -31.15 8.52
N LYS A 184 30.20 -32.13 8.05
CA LYS A 184 28.73 -32.02 7.97
C LYS A 184 28.08 -31.82 9.34
N GLU A 185 28.57 -32.53 10.37
CA GLU A 185 28.12 -32.37 11.76
C GLU A 185 28.41 -30.98 12.33
N LYS A 186 29.44 -30.27 11.85
CA LYS A 186 29.71 -28.87 12.23
C LYS A 186 28.99 -27.82 11.37
N ILE A 187 28.73 -28.12 10.09
CA ILE A 187 28.00 -27.22 9.18
C ILE A 187 26.53 -27.10 9.58
N ASN A 188 25.89 -28.18 9.99
CA ASN A 188 24.46 -28.16 10.33
C ASN A 188 24.12 -27.23 11.53
N PRO A 189 24.86 -27.27 12.65
CA PRO A 189 24.70 -26.31 13.74
C PRO A 189 24.97 -24.88 13.28
N LEU A 190 26.03 -24.64 12.50
CA LEU A 190 26.35 -23.31 12.00
C LEU A 190 25.25 -22.76 11.09
N ARG A 191 24.70 -23.59 10.19
CA ARG A 191 23.57 -23.26 9.33
C ARG A 191 22.32 -22.94 10.14
N ASN A 192 22.01 -23.74 11.15
CA ASN A 192 20.88 -23.50 12.04
C ASN A 192 21.09 -22.21 12.85
N ASN A 193 22.32 -21.91 13.27
CA ASN A 193 22.64 -20.69 13.98
C ASN A 193 22.53 -19.44 13.08
N ILE A 194 22.93 -19.55 11.82
CA ILE A 194 22.71 -18.49 10.82
C ILE A 194 21.20 -18.31 10.56
N ILE A 195 20.43 -19.38 10.40
CA ILE A 195 18.96 -19.26 10.24
C ILE A 195 18.34 -18.64 11.51
N ASN A 196 18.74 -19.08 12.69
CA ASN A 196 18.13 -18.63 13.95
C ASN A 196 18.62 -17.28 14.45
N ASN A 197 19.73 -16.74 13.94
CA ASN A 197 20.22 -15.40 14.31
C ASN A 197 20.05 -14.40 13.15
N PHE A 198 20.37 -14.77 11.92
CA PHE A 198 20.21 -13.88 10.77
C PHE A 198 18.79 -13.91 10.20
N CYS A 199 18.12 -15.06 10.15
CA CYS A 199 16.74 -15.15 9.63
C CYS A 199 15.66 -14.95 10.71
N SER A 200 16.02 -14.91 11.99
CA SER A 200 15.11 -14.46 13.06
C SER A 200 15.06 -12.93 13.16
N ASP A 201 16.21 -12.26 12.98
CA ASP A 201 16.31 -10.79 12.93
C ASP A 201 15.81 -10.22 11.58
N LEU A 202 15.77 -11.04 10.53
CA LEU A 202 15.03 -10.74 9.31
C LEU A 202 13.58 -11.22 9.43
N SER A 203 12.76 -10.42 10.11
CA SER A 203 11.28 -10.40 9.97
C SER A 203 10.80 -10.22 8.50
N ASP A 204 11.72 -10.06 7.55
CA ASP A 204 11.51 -9.68 6.15
C ASP A 204 11.81 -10.78 5.12
N ALA A 205 11.85 -12.05 5.54
CA ALA A 205 11.72 -13.14 4.58
C ALA A 205 10.45 -12.92 3.75
N PHE A 206 10.58 -12.94 2.42
CA PHE A 206 9.58 -12.51 1.43
C PHE A 206 8.16 -13.07 1.64
N TRP A 207 8.04 -14.19 2.36
CA TRP A 207 6.80 -14.86 2.76
C TRP A 207 6.02 -14.15 3.88
N HIS A 208 6.64 -13.31 4.71
CA HIS A 208 6.01 -12.58 5.82
C HIS A 208 5.57 -11.14 5.48
N ARG A 209 5.81 -10.65 4.25
CA ARG A 209 5.47 -9.28 3.81
C ARG A 209 3.98 -8.91 3.84
N LYS A 210 3.07 -9.84 4.15
CA LYS A 210 1.67 -9.50 4.41
C LYS A 210 1.40 -9.01 5.85
N ARG A 211 2.40 -8.95 6.73
CA ARG A 211 2.20 -8.57 8.15
C ARG A 211 3.01 -7.37 8.64
N LEU A 212 3.94 -6.84 7.86
CA LEU A 212 4.63 -5.59 8.20
C LEU A 212 3.84 -4.42 7.62
N MET A 213 3.09 -3.75 8.50
CA MET A 213 2.70 -2.37 8.26
C MET A 213 4.00 -1.60 7.99
N MET A 214 4.23 -1.19 6.75
CA MET A 214 5.00 0.04 6.56
C MET A 214 4.16 1.12 7.21
N SER A 215 4.58 1.62 8.38
CA SER A 215 4.16 2.92 8.82
C SER A 215 4.55 3.89 7.70
N LEU A 216 3.59 4.24 6.86
CA LEU A 216 3.72 5.43 6.05
C LEU A 216 4.04 6.57 7.01
N PRO A 217 4.92 7.51 6.62
CA PRO A 217 5.14 8.70 7.41
C PRO A 217 3.86 9.52 7.32
N TYR A 218 2.95 9.25 8.26
CA TYR A 218 1.86 10.13 8.60
C TYR A 218 2.41 11.17 9.58
N GLU A 219 3.28 12.00 9.04
CA GLU A 219 3.43 13.41 9.42
C GLU A 219 3.14 14.25 8.17
#